data_AF-A0ABC8ED00-F1
#
_entry.id   AF-A0ABC8ED00-F1
#
_cell.length_a   1.000
_cell.length_b   1.000
_cell.length_c   1.000
_cell.angle_alpha   90.00
_cell.angle_beta   90.00
_cell.angle_gamma   90.00
#
_symmetry.space_group_name_H-M   'P 1'
#
loop_
_entity.id
_entity.type
_entity.pdbx_description
1 polymer ?
#
loop_
_entity_poly.entity_id
_entity_poly.type
_entity_poly.pdbx_seq_one_letter_code
_entity_poly.pdbx_strand_id
1 'polypeptide(L)'
;MDFNETIYNRILKYVKENLDSVYLPQDFDEEGKKDAYFIFNAKCGTEKFEIENSNNLIKLISNYLNDEAQYNDLIEYIHEFPIIVYYFEFCRILEMQIKESLLSRKKVIEVGKKFVTESNDNEHIKLGITLLGLSADIQTKTILETIALHNEFTFYVVVSMKHWNYYNSFVFELAQKTKGYGKLHCVKNLEPINDEMKTWFIEERVVIILFLKV
;
A
#
# COMPACT_ATOMS: atom_id res chain seq x y z
N MET A 1 5.65 24.36 6.21
CA MET A 1 4.82 23.13 6.31
C MET A 1 4.10 23.20 7.63
N ASP A 2 2.78 23.01 7.63
CA ASP A 2 2.02 22.89 8.86
C ASP A 2 2.24 21.46 9.38
N PHE A 3 2.94 21.31 10.51
CA PHE A 3 3.34 20.00 11.04
C PHE A 3 2.15 19.18 11.59
N ASN A 4 0.96 19.78 11.65
CA ASN A 4 -0.27 19.10 12.05
C ASN A 4 -1.03 18.46 10.88
N GLU A 5 -0.58 18.66 9.63
CA GLU A 5 -1.25 18.10 8.46
C GLU A 5 -0.80 16.64 8.19
N THR A 6 -1.76 15.73 8.07
CA THR A 6 -1.52 14.30 7.83
C THR A 6 -0.83 14.06 6.49
N ILE A 7 -0.12 12.94 6.33
CA ILE A 7 0.56 12.61 5.05
C ILE A 7 -0.45 12.64 3.88
N TYR A 8 -1.61 12.03 4.08
CA TYR A 8 -2.70 12.04 3.09
C TYR A 8 -3.13 13.45 2.71
N ASN A 9 -3.38 14.33 3.69
CA ASN A 9 -3.84 15.69 3.41
C ASN A 9 -2.76 16.53 2.71
N ARG A 10 -1.49 16.34 3.05
CA ARG A 10 -0.35 16.98 2.35
C ARG A 10 -0.31 16.60 0.88
N ILE A 11 -0.47 15.31 0.56
CA ILE A 11 -0.50 14.84 -0.84
C ILE A 11 -1.75 15.37 -1.55
N LEU A 12 -2.92 15.27 -0.91
CA LEU A 12 -4.18 15.74 -1.47
C LEU A 12 -4.13 17.23 -1.83
N LYS A 13 -3.53 18.05 -0.95
CA LYS A 13 -3.32 19.47 -1.19
C LYS A 13 -2.38 19.71 -2.37
N TYR A 14 -1.24 19.01 -2.40
CA TYR A 14 -0.28 19.12 -3.48
C TYR A 14 -0.89 18.80 -4.85
N VAL A 15 -1.68 17.73 -4.95
CA VAL A 15 -2.33 17.30 -6.20
C VAL A 15 -3.36 18.31 -6.70
N LYS A 16 -4.08 18.98 -5.79
CA LYS A 16 -5.01 20.07 -6.15
C LYS A 16 -4.30 21.27 -6.77
N GLU A 17 -3.06 21.53 -6.36
CA GLU A 17 -2.26 22.67 -6.81
C GLU A 17 -1.40 22.32 -8.04
N ASN A 18 -1.09 21.03 -8.26
CA ASN A 18 -0.17 20.55 -9.28
C ASN A 18 -0.74 19.34 -10.03
N LEU A 19 -1.74 19.59 -10.88
CA LEU A 19 -2.43 18.55 -11.65
C LEU A 19 -1.44 17.71 -12.48
N ASP A 20 -1.65 16.39 -12.46
CA ASP A 20 -0.90 15.39 -13.23
C ASP A 20 0.62 15.40 -13.02
N SER A 21 1.07 15.91 -11.87
CA SER A 21 2.49 15.95 -11.51
C SER A 21 2.90 14.82 -10.57
N VAL A 22 4.20 14.51 -10.59
CA VAL A 22 4.85 13.68 -9.57
C VAL A 22 4.75 14.39 -8.22
N TYR A 23 4.40 13.68 -7.15
CA TYR A 23 4.49 14.21 -5.79
C TYR A 23 5.96 14.41 -5.41
N LEU A 24 6.45 15.65 -5.51
CA LEU A 24 7.86 15.99 -5.26
C LEU A 24 8.28 16.02 -3.77
N PRO A 25 7.40 16.29 -2.78
CA PRO A 25 7.78 16.32 -1.37
C PRO A 25 8.03 14.95 -0.72
N GLN A 26 8.94 14.17 -1.27
CA GLN A 26 9.37 12.85 -0.76
C GLN A 26 10.84 12.59 -1.15
N ASP A 27 11.53 11.72 -0.41
CA ASP A 27 12.88 11.29 -0.78
C ASP A 27 12.83 10.09 -1.73
N PHE A 28 13.08 10.33 -3.02
CA PHE A 28 12.98 9.28 -4.03
C PHE A 28 14.03 8.16 -3.90
N ASP A 29 15.11 8.38 -3.15
CA ASP A 29 16.18 7.42 -2.94
C ASP A 29 15.98 6.55 -1.69
N GLU A 30 15.10 6.96 -0.76
CA GLU A 30 14.86 6.25 0.49
C GLU A 30 13.41 5.76 0.66
N GLU A 31 12.41 6.50 0.20
CA GLU A 31 10.99 6.15 0.40
C GLU A 31 10.62 4.88 -0.37
N GLY A 32 10.05 3.89 0.33
CA GLY A 32 9.71 2.57 -0.21
C GLY A 32 10.90 1.61 -0.38
N LYS A 33 12.14 2.05 -0.12
CA LYS A 33 13.36 1.23 -0.32
C LYS A 33 13.38 -0.04 0.50
N LYS A 34 13.04 0.06 1.79
CA LYS A 34 13.05 -1.08 2.73
C LYS A 34 12.11 -2.17 2.26
N ASP A 35 10.88 -1.80 1.91
CA ASP A 35 9.84 -2.74 1.50
C ASP A 35 10.14 -3.32 0.11
N ALA A 36 10.67 -2.51 -0.82
CA ALA A 36 11.15 -3.00 -2.10
C ALA A 36 12.27 -4.04 -1.93
N TYR A 37 13.27 -3.77 -1.08
CA TYR A 37 14.35 -4.72 -0.82
C TYR A 37 13.81 -6.03 -0.25
N PHE A 38 12.84 -5.93 0.66
CA PHE A 38 12.17 -7.11 1.21
C PHE A 38 11.48 -7.93 0.11
N ILE A 39 10.64 -7.30 -0.70
CA ILE A 39 9.86 -7.97 -1.75
C ILE A 39 10.73 -8.58 -2.86
N PHE A 40 11.84 -7.92 -3.23
CA PHE A 40 12.65 -8.35 -4.36
C PHE A 40 13.84 -9.24 -3.98
N ASN A 41 14.41 -9.11 -2.79
CA ASN A 41 15.67 -9.76 -2.42
C ASN A 41 15.58 -10.70 -1.21
N ALA A 42 14.51 -10.65 -0.42
CA ALA A 42 14.41 -11.44 0.80
C ALA A 42 13.32 -12.51 0.71
N LYS A 43 13.69 -13.77 0.95
CA LYS A 43 12.78 -14.69 1.67
C LYS A 43 12.96 -14.36 3.14
N CYS A 44 11.97 -13.78 3.79
CA CYS A 44 12.02 -13.59 5.23
C CYS A 44 11.01 -14.50 5.91
N GLY A 45 11.40 -15.00 7.08
CA GLY A 45 10.54 -15.85 7.88
C GLY A 45 10.39 -17.26 7.32
N THR A 46 9.83 -18.11 8.19
CA THR A 46 9.26 -19.39 7.77
C THR A 46 7.77 -19.17 7.55
N GLU A 47 7.12 -20.03 6.79
CA GLU A 47 5.65 -20.03 6.67
C GLU A 47 4.97 -19.98 8.06
N LYS A 48 5.54 -20.71 9.03
CA LYS A 48 5.09 -20.66 10.43
C LYS A 48 5.15 -19.25 11.03
N PHE A 49 6.24 -18.53 10.80
CA PHE A 49 6.41 -17.16 11.30
C PHE A 49 5.37 -16.21 10.67
N GLU A 50 5.15 -16.30 9.35
CA GLU A 50 4.17 -15.46 8.67
C GLU A 50 2.75 -15.72 9.16
N ILE A 51 2.38 -17.00 9.34
CA ILE A 51 1.07 -17.40 9.88
C ILE A 51 0.89 -16.90 11.32
N GLU A 52 1.91 -17.05 12.17
CA GLU A 52 1.84 -16.62 13.58
C GLU A 52 1.63 -15.11 13.69
N ASN A 53 2.42 -14.31 12.97
CA ASN A 53 2.31 -12.86 13.03
C ASN A 53 1.02 -12.34 12.39
N SER A 54 0.58 -12.97 11.28
CA SER A 54 -0.72 -12.67 10.68
C SER A 54 -1.86 -12.89 11.66
N ASN A 55 -1.88 -14.01 12.39
CA ASN A 55 -2.92 -14.30 13.37
C ASN A 55 -2.88 -13.33 14.57
N ASN A 56 -1.69 -12.98 15.05
CA ASN A 56 -1.51 -12.01 16.12
C ASN A 56 -2.04 -10.63 15.71
N LEU A 57 -1.68 -10.15 14.51
CA LEU A 57 -2.19 -8.88 14.00
C LEU A 57 -3.71 -8.89 13.84
N ILE A 58 -4.29 -9.97 13.33
CA ILE A 58 -5.75 -10.14 13.22
C ILE A 58 -6.43 -10.05 14.59
N LYS A 59 -5.85 -10.68 15.63
CA LYS A 59 -6.35 -10.59 17.00
C LYS A 59 -6.31 -9.15 17.52
N LEU A 60 -5.21 -8.44 17.31
CA LEU A 60 -5.06 -7.04 17.74
C LEU A 60 -6.04 -6.10 17.02
N ILE A 61 -6.25 -6.30 15.72
CA ILE A 61 -7.29 -5.59 14.96
C ILE A 61 -8.67 -5.89 15.55
N SER A 62 -8.99 -7.16 15.83
CA SER A 62 -10.26 -7.54 16.44
C SER A 62 -10.49 -6.85 17.79
N ASN A 63 -9.45 -6.81 18.64
CA ASN A 63 -9.49 -6.11 19.93
C ASN A 63 -9.77 -4.61 19.72
N TYR A 64 -9.03 -3.95 18.83
CA TYR A 64 -9.22 -2.53 18.52
C TYR A 64 -10.61 -2.21 17.96
N LEU A 65 -11.18 -3.09 17.12
CA LEU A 65 -12.54 -2.93 16.56
C LEU A 65 -13.65 -3.02 17.62
N ASN A 66 -13.34 -3.61 18.78
CA ASN A 66 -14.24 -3.74 19.92
C ASN A 66 -13.99 -2.64 20.97
N ASP A 67 -12.74 -2.23 21.14
CA ASP A 67 -12.31 -1.20 22.09
C ASP A 67 -11.13 -0.40 21.52
N GLU A 68 -11.38 0.87 21.16
CA GLU A 68 -10.34 1.75 20.61
C GLU A 68 -9.19 2.01 21.60
N ALA A 69 -9.36 1.74 22.91
CA ALA A 69 -8.27 1.83 23.89
C ALA A 69 -7.12 0.84 23.61
N GLN A 70 -7.39 -0.21 22.82
CA GLN A 70 -6.40 -1.22 22.39
C GLN A 70 -5.50 -0.72 21.24
N TYR A 71 -5.61 0.56 20.87
CA TYR A 71 -4.83 1.17 19.79
C TYR A 71 -3.32 1.02 19.97
N ASN A 72 -2.80 1.29 21.18
CA ASN A 72 -1.35 1.27 21.40
C ASN A 72 -0.75 -0.13 21.17
N ASP A 73 -1.40 -1.19 21.65
CA ASP A 73 -0.95 -2.58 21.46
C ASP A 73 -0.87 -2.94 19.97
N LEU A 74 -1.83 -2.48 19.17
CA LEU A 74 -1.84 -2.68 17.72
C LEU A 74 -0.65 -1.98 17.05
N ILE A 75 -0.38 -0.73 17.44
CA ILE A 75 0.68 0.08 16.82
C ILE A 75 2.07 -0.40 17.23
N GLU A 76 2.28 -0.66 18.52
CA GLU A 76 3.54 -1.22 19.02
C GLU A 76 3.88 -2.52 18.28
N TYR A 77 2.88 -3.37 18.06
CA TYR A 77 3.07 -4.63 17.35
C TYR A 77 3.49 -4.45 15.89
N ILE A 78 2.85 -3.57 15.11
CA ILE A 78 3.23 -3.36 13.70
C ILE A 78 4.57 -2.64 13.54
N HIS A 79 5.05 -1.94 14.58
CA HIS A 79 6.41 -1.40 14.59
C HIS A 79 7.46 -2.47 14.90
N GLU A 80 7.18 -3.37 15.85
CA GLU A 80 8.06 -4.48 16.17
C GLU A 80 8.13 -5.50 15.03
N PHE A 81 6.98 -5.78 14.42
CA PHE A 81 6.81 -6.70 13.30
C PHE A 81 6.17 -5.96 12.11
N PRO A 82 6.98 -5.26 11.28
CA PRO A 82 6.48 -4.56 10.10
C PRO A 82 5.68 -5.47 9.17
N ILE A 83 4.52 -4.99 8.72
CA ILE A 83 3.55 -5.82 8.00
C ILE A 83 4.10 -6.38 6.69
N ILE A 84 5.08 -5.71 6.07
CA ILE A 84 5.74 -6.19 4.85
C ILE A 84 6.26 -7.62 5.00
N VAL A 85 6.66 -8.00 6.23
CA VAL A 85 7.32 -9.27 6.51
C VAL A 85 6.40 -10.48 6.34
N TYR A 86 5.10 -10.28 6.53
CA TYR A 86 4.09 -11.33 6.48
C TYR A 86 2.84 -10.87 5.70
N TYR A 87 3.01 -9.88 4.82
CA TYR A 87 1.93 -9.14 4.18
C TYR A 87 0.93 -10.02 3.42
N PHE A 88 1.44 -10.92 2.56
CA PHE A 88 0.59 -11.76 1.72
C PHE A 88 -0.22 -12.76 2.54
N GLU A 89 0.40 -13.35 3.56
CA GLU A 89 -0.27 -14.27 4.47
C GLU A 89 -1.29 -13.54 5.34
N PHE A 90 -1.00 -12.30 5.77
CA PHE A 90 -1.95 -11.46 6.48
C PHE A 90 -3.18 -11.15 5.63
N CYS A 91 -3.01 -10.70 4.38
CA CYS A 91 -4.11 -10.46 3.45
C CYS A 91 -4.96 -11.72 3.26
N ARG A 92 -4.31 -12.89 3.09
CA ARG A 92 -4.99 -14.18 2.97
C ARG A 92 -5.83 -14.50 4.21
N ILE A 93 -5.28 -14.37 5.42
CA ILE A 93 -6.04 -14.67 6.65
C ILE A 93 -7.15 -13.64 6.86
N LEU A 94 -6.87 -12.35 6.68
CA LEU A 94 -7.84 -11.26 6.82
C LEU A 94 -9.07 -11.50 5.93
N GLU A 95 -8.85 -11.78 4.65
CA GLU A 95 -9.94 -12.08 3.72
C GLU A 95 -10.79 -13.27 4.19
N MET A 96 -10.17 -14.31 4.76
CA MET A 96 -10.90 -15.48 5.25
C MET A 96 -11.71 -15.13 6.50
N GLN A 97 -11.16 -14.35 7.43
CA GLN A 97 -11.90 -13.85 8.61
C GLN A 97 -13.14 -13.05 8.21
N ILE A 98 -13.04 -12.27 7.14
CA ILE A 98 -14.18 -11.51 6.59
C ILE A 98 -15.20 -12.44 5.92
N LYS A 99 -14.75 -13.40 5.10
CA LYS A 99 -15.64 -14.36 4.40
C LYS A 99 -16.43 -15.22 5.38
N GLU A 100 -15.78 -15.67 6.46
CA GLU A 100 -16.40 -16.44 7.54
C GLU A 100 -17.17 -15.57 8.56
N SER A 101 -17.32 -14.26 8.30
CA SER A 101 -18.02 -13.31 9.17
C SER A 101 -17.48 -13.23 10.61
N LEU A 102 -16.22 -13.60 10.83
CA LEU A 102 -15.51 -13.48 12.11
C LEU A 102 -15.04 -12.05 12.36
N LEU A 103 -14.85 -11.27 11.28
CA LEU A 103 -14.59 -9.83 11.32
C LEU A 103 -15.62 -9.06 10.50
N SER A 104 -16.03 -7.90 11.00
CA SER A 104 -16.95 -7.02 10.29
C SER A 104 -16.23 -6.27 9.17
N ARG A 105 -16.55 -6.61 7.91
CA ARG A 105 -16.03 -5.90 6.72
C ARG A 105 -16.19 -4.39 6.82
N LYS A 106 -17.37 -3.93 7.23
CA LYS A 106 -17.68 -2.51 7.36
C LYS A 106 -16.75 -1.82 8.36
N LYS A 107 -16.63 -2.35 9.58
CA LYS A 107 -15.78 -1.76 10.61
C LYS A 107 -14.30 -1.76 10.19
N VAL A 108 -13.82 -2.84 9.56
CA VAL A 108 -12.44 -2.93 9.06
C VAL A 108 -12.15 -1.86 8.02
N ILE A 109 -13.05 -1.64 7.06
CA ILE A 109 -12.92 -0.59 6.05
C ILE A 109 -12.93 0.81 6.70
N GLU A 110 -13.81 1.05 7.67
CA GLU A 110 -13.88 2.33 8.41
C GLU A 110 -12.57 2.63 9.14
N VAL A 111 -11.98 1.62 9.80
CA VAL A 111 -10.66 1.73 10.43
C VAL A 111 -9.56 1.97 9.40
N GLY A 112 -9.55 1.22 8.30
CA GLY A 112 -8.58 1.39 7.23
C GLY A 112 -8.57 2.83 6.70
N LYS A 113 -9.76 3.38 6.45
CA LYS A 113 -9.93 4.78 6.05
C LYS A 113 -9.34 5.75 7.09
N LYS A 114 -9.69 5.59 8.37
CA LYS A 114 -9.17 6.42 9.48
C LYS A 114 -7.63 6.43 9.48
N PHE A 115 -7.01 5.24 9.40
CA PHE A 115 -5.55 5.10 9.45
C PHE A 115 -4.87 5.79 8.27
N VAL A 116 -5.42 5.69 7.05
CA VAL A 116 -4.84 6.36 5.87
C VAL A 116 -5.01 7.88 5.95
N THR A 117 -6.19 8.38 6.32
CA THR A 117 -6.48 9.82 6.21
C THR A 117 -6.04 10.64 7.41
N GLU A 118 -5.91 10.01 8.59
CA GLU A 118 -5.70 10.69 9.87
C GLU A 118 -4.30 10.47 10.47
N SER A 119 -3.49 9.55 9.93
CA SER A 119 -2.16 9.24 10.50
C SER A 119 -1.00 9.95 9.80
N ASN A 120 0.11 10.06 10.53
CA ASN A 120 1.44 10.41 10.03
C ASN A 120 2.45 9.28 10.22
N ASP A 121 1.99 8.11 10.70
CA ASP A 121 2.85 6.94 10.89
C ASP A 121 2.80 6.02 9.66
N ASN A 122 3.97 5.65 9.15
CA ASN A 122 4.07 4.87 7.91
C ASN A 122 3.48 3.47 8.05
N GLU A 123 3.81 2.73 9.11
CA GLU A 123 3.31 1.35 9.30
C GLU A 123 1.79 1.34 9.49
N HIS A 124 1.30 2.35 10.19
CA HIS A 124 -0.12 2.55 10.39
C HIS A 124 -0.89 2.85 9.09
N ILE A 125 -0.34 3.71 8.22
CA ILE A 125 -0.91 3.98 6.89
C ILE A 125 -0.85 2.73 6.01
N LYS A 126 0.25 1.97 6.03
CA LYS A 126 0.39 0.71 5.26
C LYS A 126 -0.67 -0.31 5.66
N LEU A 127 -0.90 -0.49 6.97
CA LEU A 127 -2.01 -1.29 7.47
C LEU A 127 -3.35 -0.70 7.00
N GLY A 128 -3.54 0.60 7.13
CA GLY A 128 -4.73 1.32 6.69
C GLY A 128 -5.10 1.05 5.23
N ILE A 129 -4.14 1.16 4.32
CA ILE A 129 -4.29 0.88 2.88
C ILE A 129 -4.76 -0.56 2.67
N THR A 130 -4.14 -1.50 3.39
CA THR A 130 -4.44 -2.92 3.29
C THR A 130 -5.88 -3.23 3.70
N LEU A 131 -6.32 -2.67 4.81
CA LEU A 131 -7.70 -2.82 5.31
C LEU A 131 -8.71 -2.12 4.38
N LEU A 132 -8.37 -0.92 3.91
CA LEU A 132 -9.22 -0.12 3.02
C LEU A 132 -9.40 -0.79 1.65
N GLY A 133 -8.39 -1.52 1.17
CA GLY A 133 -8.43 -2.31 -0.07
C GLY A 133 -9.50 -3.41 -0.11
N LEU A 134 -10.16 -3.72 1.02
CA LEU A 134 -11.33 -4.59 1.07
C LEU A 134 -12.60 -3.93 0.51
N SER A 135 -12.58 -2.63 0.24
CA SER A 135 -13.64 -1.91 -0.47
C SER A 135 -13.28 -1.64 -1.93
N ALA A 136 -14.30 -1.50 -2.77
CA ALA A 136 -14.15 -1.13 -4.19
C ALA A 136 -15.01 0.10 -4.57
N ASP A 137 -15.40 0.91 -3.58
CA ASP A 137 -16.21 2.10 -3.80
C ASP A 137 -15.39 3.31 -4.30
N ILE A 138 -16.09 4.32 -4.81
CA ILE A 138 -15.48 5.52 -5.41
C ILE A 138 -14.69 6.37 -4.41
N GLN A 139 -15.10 6.43 -3.14
CA GLN A 139 -14.38 7.17 -2.12
C GLN A 139 -13.06 6.46 -1.77
N THR A 140 -13.12 5.14 -1.62
CA THR A 140 -11.94 4.29 -1.44
C THR A 140 -10.96 4.47 -2.59
N LYS A 141 -11.45 4.42 -3.83
CA LYS A 141 -10.64 4.68 -5.03
C LYS A 141 -9.86 5.99 -4.90
N THR A 142 -10.54 7.11 -4.64
CA THR A 142 -9.90 8.44 -4.57
C THR A 142 -8.82 8.49 -3.48
N ILE A 143 -9.07 7.88 -2.32
CA ILE A 143 -8.11 7.85 -1.21
C ILE A 143 -6.86 7.07 -1.62
N LEU A 144 -7.05 5.86 -2.16
CA LEU A 144 -5.97 4.97 -2.58
C LEU A 144 -5.14 5.58 -3.71
N GLU A 145 -5.78 6.15 -4.75
CA GLU A 145 -5.07 6.83 -5.84
C GLU A 145 -4.24 8.03 -5.35
N THR A 146 -4.73 8.76 -4.35
CA THR A 146 -4.00 9.89 -3.77
C THR A 146 -2.77 9.42 -3.00
N ILE A 147 -2.94 8.48 -2.06
CA ILE A 147 -1.83 8.03 -1.20
C ILE A 147 -0.76 7.25 -1.98
N ALA A 148 -1.15 6.61 -3.09
CA ALA A 148 -0.24 5.85 -3.96
C ALA A 148 0.88 6.68 -4.59
N LEU A 149 0.72 8.00 -4.68
CA LEU A 149 1.74 8.93 -5.24
C LEU A 149 2.99 9.02 -4.36
N HIS A 150 2.92 8.60 -3.11
CA HIS A 150 4.06 8.54 -2.20
C HIS A 150 4.70 7.13 -2.27
N ASN A 151 6.00 7.08 -2.55
CA ASN A 151 6.72 5.85 -2.84
C ASN A 151 6.66 4.82 -1.70
N GLU A 152 6.65 5.28 -0.45
CA GLU A 152 6.47 4.44 0.75
C GLU A 152 5.18 3.60 0.73
N PHE A 153 4.15 4.06 0.02
CA PHE A 153 2.81 3.44 0.02
C PHE A 153 2.44 2.82 -1.32
N THR A 154 3.17 3.12 -2.39
CA THR A 154 2.86 2.66 -3.75
C THR A 154 2.67 1.15 -3.85
N PHE A 155 3.57 0.35 -3.25
CA PHE A 155 3.45 -1.12 -3.24
C PHE A 155 2.10 -1.58 -2.70
N TYR A 156 1.74 -1.08 -1.51
CA TYR A 156 0.53 -1.48 -0.79
C TYR A 156 -0.72 -1.17 -1.62
N VAL A 157 -0.80 0.03 -2.21
CA VAL A 157 -1.97 0.39 -3.03
C VAL A 157 -2.04 -0.47 -4.29
N VAL A 158 -0.92 -0.65 -5.00
CA VAL A 158 -0.87 -1.50 -6.20
C VAL A 158 -1.37 -2.90 -5.88
N VAL A 159 -0.91 -3.52 -4.79
CA VAL A 159 -1.37 -4.87 -4.43
C VAL A 159 -2.83 -4.87 -3.99
N SER A 160 -3.27 -3.91 -3.18
CA SER A 160 -4.67 -3.80 -2.74
C SER A 160 -5.67 -3.59 -3.88
N MET A 161 -5.25 -2.97 -4.99
CA MET A 161 -6.12 -2.70 -6.13
C MET A 161 -6.06 -3.78 -7.23
N LYS A 162 -5.30 -4.86 -7.04
CA LYS A 162 -5.04 -5.88 -8.07
C LYS A 162 -6.27 -6.50 -8.74
N HIS A 163 -7.39 -6.58 -8.02
CA HIS A 163 -8.64 -7.18 -8.51
C HIS A 163 -9.63 -6.17 -9.11
N TRP A 164 -9.26 -4.90 -9.26
CA TRP A 164 -10.15 -3.87 -9.80
C TRP A 164 -10.15 -3.88 -11.34
N ASN A 165 -11.32 -3.61 -11.95
CA ASN A 165 -11.52 -3.69 -13.40
C ASN A 165 -10.65 -2.74 -14.25
N TYR A 166 -10.01 -1.74 -13.65
CA TYR A 166 -9.12 -0.78 -14.32
C TYR A 166 -7.69 -0.82 -13.77
N TYR A 167 -7.34 -1.90 -13.06
CA TYR A 167 -6.06 -2.06 -12.38
C TYR A 167 -4.86 -1.72 -13.28
N ASN A 168 -4.80 -2.29 -14.48
CA ASN A 168 -3.66 -2.09 -15.37
C ASN A 168 -3.52 -0.64 -15.84
N SER A 169 -4.63 0.05 -16.13
CA SER A 169 -4.62 1.48 -16.45
C SER A 169 -4.19 2.33 -15.27
N PHE A 170 -4.69 2.02 -14.07
CA PHE A 170 -4.27 2.68 -12.82
C PHE A 170 -2.76 2.54 -12.58
N VAL A 171 -2.22 1.32 -12.71
CA VAL A 171 -0.78 1.07 -12.53
C VAL A 171 0.04 1.81 -13.57
N PHE A 172 -0.44 1.90 -14.82
CA PHE A 172 0.22 2.67 -15.87
C PHE A 172 0.28 4.17 -15.57
N GLU A 173 -0.87 4.77 -15.23
CA GLU A 173 -0.94 6.19 -14.85
C GLU A 173 -0.07 6.49 -13.62
N LEU A 174 -0.07 5.59 -12.64
CA LEU A 174 0.76 5.74 -11.45
C LEU A 174 2.26 5.60 -11.77
N ALA A 175 2.65 4.72 -12.70
CA ALA A 175 4.03 4.57 -13.13
C ALA A 175 4.59 5.84 -13.81
N GLN A 176 3.72 6.61 -14.46
CA GLN A 176 4.05 7.92 -15.06
C GLN A 176 4.17 9.01 -13.99
N LYS A 177 3.48 8.87 -12.86
CA LYS A 177 3.41 9.85 -11.76
C LYS A 177 4.33 9.52 -10.57
N THR A 178 5.15 8.47 -10.67
CA THR A 178 6.09 8.05 -9.62
C THR A 178 7.54 7.97 -10.14
N LYS A 179 8.50 7.94 -9.22
CA LYS A 179 9.94 7.74 -9.48
C LYS A 179 10.51 6.74 -8.46
N GLY A 180 11.79 6.38 -8.57
CA GLY A 180 12.46 5.53 -7.58
C GLY A 180 11.74 4.20 -7.34
N TYR A 181 11.60 3.81 -6.06
CA TYR A 181 10.97 2.55 -5.66
C TYR A 181 9.47 2.48 -5.98
N GLY A 182 8.74 3.60 -5.94
CA GLY A 182 7.34 3.63 -6.36
C GLY A 182 7.19 3.22 -7.84
N LYS A 183 7.99 3.83 -8.72
CA LYS A 183 8.00 3.48 -10.15
C LYS A 183 8.40 2.02 -10.37
N LEU A 184 9.38 1.51 -9.62
CA LEU A 184 9.80 0.11 -9.67
C LEU A 184 8.63 -0.84 -9.39
N HIS A 185 7.84 -0.57 -8.34
CA HIS A 185 6.67 -1.38 -8.01
C HIS A 185 5.59 -1.31 -9.10
N CYS A 186 5.30 -0.14 -9.65
CA CYS A 186 4.33 0.00 -10.74
C CYS A 186 4.77 -0.77 -11.99
N VAL A 187 6.02 -0.56 -12.43
CA VAL A 187 6.63 -1.24 -13.57
C VAL A 187 6.57 -2.75 -13.46
N LYS A 188 6.85 -3.31 -12.27
CA LYS A 188 6.83 -4.77 -12.03
C LYS A 188 5.44 -5.37 -12.13
N ASN A 189 4.41 -4.55 -11.98
CA ASN A 189 3.01 -4.93 -11.93
C ASN A 189 2.21 -4.50 -13.17
N LEU A 190 2.83 -3.73 -14.08
CA LEU A 190 2.23 -3.26 -15.32
C LEU A 190 2.30 -4.34 -16.40
N GLU A 191 1.16 -4.63 -17.03
CA GLU A 191 1.08 -5.49 -18.22
C GLU A 191 0.94 -4.60 -19.48
N PRO A 192 1.94 -4.57 -20.40
CA PRO A 192 1.90 -3.69 -21.57
C PRO A 192 1.02 -4.27 -22.68
N ILE A 193 -0.31 -4.16 -22.50
CA ILE A 193 -1.32 -4.80 -23.36
C ILE A 193 -1.67 -4.01 -24.63
N ASN A 194 -1.37 -2.71 -24.68
CA ASN A 194 -1.64 -1.85 -25.84
C ASN A 194 -0.36 -1.14 -26.33
N ASP A 195 -0.42 -0.50 -27.49
CA ASP A 195 0.76 0.09 -28.13
C ASP A 195 1.31 1.31 -27.37
N GLU A 196 0.44 2.08 -26.72
CA GLU A 196 0.84 3.19 -25.84
C GLU A 196 1.70 2.69 -24.68
N MET A 197 1.21 1.69 -23.94
CA MET A 197 1.93 1.10 -22.81
C MET A 197 3.24 0.46 -23.25
N LYS A 198 3.24 -0.29 -24.38
CA LYS A 198 4.47 -0.91 -24.91
C LYS A 198 5.50 0.14 -25.29
N THR A 199 5.09 1.20 -25.97
CA THR A 199 5.97 2.30 -26.39
C THR A 199 6.58 2.98 -25.17
N TRP A 200 5.75 3.36 -24.20
CA TRP A 200 6.21 3.96 -22.94
C TRP A 200 7.18 3.05 -22.19
N PHE A 201 6.89 1.75 -22.10
CA PHE A 201 7.75 0.77 -21.42
C PHE A 201 9.15 0.66 -22.05
N ILE A 202 9.24 0.79 -23.37
CA ILE A 202 10.51 0.79 -24.12
C ILE A 202 11.27 2.10 -23.92
N GLU A 203 10.59 3.24 -24.02
CA GLU A 203 11.18 4.58 -23.88
C GLU A 203 11.79 4.80 -22.50
N GLU A 204 11.11 4.32 -21.46
CA GLU A 204 11.56 4.37 -20.06
C GLU A 204 12.70 3.39 -19.76
N ARG A 205 13.17 2.64 -20.77
CA ARG A 205 14.25 1.62 -20.66
C ARG A 205 13.97 0.56 -19.61
N VAL A 206 12.70 0.34 -19.29
CA VAL A 206 12.25 -0.54 -18.21
C VAL A 206 12.62 -2.00 -18.46
N VAL A 207 12.75 -2.38 -19.73
CA VAL A 207 13.25 -3.70 -20.15
C VAL A 207 14.56 -4.06 -19.42
N ILE A 208 15.47 -3.10 -19.19
CA ILE A 208 16.74 -3.36 -18.51
C ILE A 208 16.53 -3.74 -17.02
N ILE A 209 15.56 -3.13 -16.35
CA ILE A 209 15.26 -3.37 -14.92
C ILE A 209 14.60 -4.74 -14.69
N LEU A 210 13.84 -5.25 -15.67
CA LEU A 210 13.24 -6.59 -15.58
C LEU A 210 14.24 -7.73 -15.84
N PHE A 211 15.28 -7.48 -16.65
CA PHE A 211 16.31 -8.48 -16.98
C PHE A 211 17.50 -8.52 -16.00
N LEU A 212 17.65 -7.53 -15.12
CA LEU A 212 18.54 -7.62 -13.96
C LEU A 212 17.88 -8.46 -12.85
N LYS A 213 17.65 -9.74 -13.16
CA LYS A 213 17.55 -10.79 -12.14
C LYS A 213 18.96 -11.04 -11.63
N VAL A 214 19.27 -10.44 -10.49
CA VAL A 214 20.28 -10.97 -9.56
C VAL A 214 19.59 -12.05 -8.73
#